data_AF-A0A895A8F3-F1
#
_entry.id   AF-A0A895A8F3-F1
#
_cell.length_a   1.000
_cell.length_b   1.000
_cell.length_c   1.000
_cell.angle_alpha   90.00
_cell.angle_beta   90.00
_cell.angle_gamma   90.00
#
_symmetry.space_group_name_H-M   'P 1'
#
loop_
_entity.id
_entity.type
_entity.pdbx_description
1 polymer ?
#
loop_
_entity_poly.entity_id
_entity_poly.type
_entity_poly.pdbx_seq_one_letter_code
_entity_poly.pdbx_strand_id
1 'polypeptide(L)'
;MTASNRSSNVQSVWDPGTEFEITRSQSPISEDGFKLGEPKYLECAHCSARVLLTEEPSPGIDELQHDPFCGQRFARTTWWQEHFTADNAGSPSA
;
A
#
# COMPACT_ATOMS: atom_id res chain seq x y z
N MET A 1 9.23 27.73 24.01
CA MET A 1 9.61 26.36 23.62
C MET A 1 8.33 25.52 23.62
N THR A 2 7.84 25.14 22.45
CA THR A 2 6.83 24.08 22.28
C THR A 2 6.95 23.58 20.84
N ALA A 3 7.76 22.54 20.64
CA ALA A 3 7.76 21.81 19.38
C ALA A 3 6.43 21.04 19.31
N SER A 4 5.55 21.45 18.40
CA SER A 4 4.30 20.75 18.12
C SER A 4 4.63 19.34 17.61
N ASN A 5 4.18 18.35 18.38
CA ASN A 5 4.27 16.93 18.06
C ASN A 5 3.45 16.67 16.77
N ARG A 6 4.11 16.58 15.60
CA ARG A 6 3.46 16.11 14.37
C ARG A 6 3.29 14.61 14.52
N SER A 7 2.11 14.17 14.97
CA SER A 7 1.70 12.78 14.85
C SER A 7 1.84 12.36 13.39
N SER A 8 2.76 11.44 13.10
CA SER A 8 2.83 10.76 11.82
C SER A 8 1.48 10.08 11.59
N ASN A 9 0.70 10.56 10.61
CA ASN A 9 -0.59 9.98 10.24
C ASN A 9 -0.37 8.64 9.53
N VAL A 10 0.11 7.63 10.26
CA VAL A 10 0.24 6.27 9.76
C VAL A 10 -1.01 5.50 10.17
N GLN A 11 -1.77 5.05 9.18
CA GLN A 11 -3.01 4.29 9.34
C GLN A 11 -2.70 2.79 9.20
N SER A 12 -3.44 1.92 9.87
CA SER A 12 -3.28 0.47 9.69
C SER A 12 -4.02 0.02 8.41
N VAL A 13 -3.41 -0.90 7.67
CA VAL A 13 -4.09 -1.56 6.53
C VAL A 13 -5.27 -2.42 6.98
N TRP A 14 -5.36 -2.71 8.29
CA TRP A 14 -6.42 -3.51 8.91
C TRP A 14 -7.51 -2.67 9.55
N ASP A 15 -7.44 -1.34 9.48
CA ASP A 15 -8.49 -0.47 10.00
C ASP A 15 -9.79 -0.66 9.20
N PRO A 16 -10.99 -0.62 9.84
CA PRO A 16 -12.26 -0.82 9.14
C PRO A 16 -12.54 0.17 8.00
N GLY A 17 -11.85 1.32 7.99
CA GLY A 17 -11.93 2.33 6.92
C GLY A 17 -10.87 2.18 5.83
N THR A 18 -10.07 1.12 5.85
CA THR A 18 -9.11 0.79 4.80
C THR A 18 -9.65 -0.37 3.97
N GLU A 19 -9.80 -0.17 2.66
CA GLU A 19 -10.38 -1.20 1.78
C GLU A 19 -9.52 -1.40 0.52
N PHE A 20 -9.38 -2.66 0.13
CA PHE A 20 -8.61 -3.11 -1.03
C PHE A 20 -9.37 -4.20 -1.77
N GLU A 21 -9.19 -4.27 -3.08
CA GLU A 21 -9.83 -5.24 -3.95
C GLU A 21 -8.80 -6.01 -4.77
N ILE A 22 -9.10 -7.29 -5.03
CA ILE A 22 -8.34 -8.09 -6.01
C ILE A 22 -9.13 -8.11 -7.32
N THR A 23 -8.64 -7.37 -8.31
CA THR A 23 -9.24 -7.30 -9.64
C THR A 23 -8.71 -8.41 -10.54
N ARG A 24 -9.63 -9.08 -11.24
CA ARG A 24 -9.35 -10.23 -12.10
C ARG A 24 -9.21 -9.83 -13.57
N SER A 25 -8.36 -10.54 -14.32
CA SER A 25 -8.22 -10.31 -15.76
C SER A 25 -9.55 -10.52 -16.49
N GLN A 26 -9.88 -9.58 -17.38
CA GLN A 26 -11.07 -9.60 -18.24
C GLN A 26 -10.71 -9.75 -19.73
N SER A 27 -9.41 -9.90 -20.03
CA SER A 27 -8.91 -10.05 -21.40
C SER A 27 -8.43 -11.48 -21.66
N PRO A 28 -8.40 -11.90 -22.95
CA PRO A 28 -7.68 -13.09 -23.38
C PRO A 28 -6.20 -13.06 -22.96
N ILE A 29 -5.66 -14.25 -22.66
CA ILE A 29 -4.25 -14.45 -22.26
C ILE A 29 -3.23 -13.90 -23.27
N SER A 30 -3.59 -13.83 -24.54
CA SER A 30 -2.74 -13.28 -25.60
C SER A 30 -2.52 -11.77 -25.50
N GLU A 31 -3.39 -11.03 -24.78
CA GLU A 31 -3.31 -9.57 -24.72
C GLU A 31 -2.52 -9.08 -23.51
N ASP A 32 -2.70 -9.69 -22.35
CA ASP A 32 -2.09 -9.23 -21.09
C ASP A 32 -1.25 -10.29 -20.38
N GLY A 33 -1.19 -11.52 -20.90
CA GLY A 33 -0.46 -12.62 -20.30
C GLY A 33 -1.23 -13.34 -19.19
N PHE A 34 -2.48 -12.96 -18.92
CA PHE A 34 -3.28 -13.53 -17.85
C PHE A 34 -4.44 -14.40 -18.35
N LYS A 35 -4.68 -15.56 -17.72
CA LYS A 35 -5.91 -16.34 -17.94
C LYS A 35 -7.13 -15.53 -17.54
N LEU A 36 -8.20 -15.65 -18.34
CA LEU A 36 -9.46 -14.99 -18.06
C LEU A 36 -9.98 -15.35 -16.66
N GLY A 37 -10.27 -14.32 -15.86
CA GLY A 37 -10.77 -14.48 -14.50
C GLY A 37 -9.69 -14.73 -13.44
N GLU A 38 -8.42 -14.80 -13.78
CA GLU A 38 -7.38 -14.96 -12.76
C GLU A 38 -7.06 -13.63 -12.04
N PRO A 39 -6.66 -13.67 -10.76
CA PRO A 39 -6.21 -12.48 -10.04
C PRO A 39 -5.08 -11.76 -10.78
N LYS A 40 -5.25 -10.47 -11.02
CA LYS A 40 -4.30 -9.68 -11.81
C LYS A 40 -3.76 -8.49 -11.03
N TYR A 41 -4.63 -7.74 -10.37
CA TYR A 41 -4.23 -6.55 -9.62
C TYR A 41 -4.73 -6.63 -8.18
N LEU A 42 -3.94 -6.08 -7.27
CA LEU A 42 -4.39 -5.58 -5.98
C LEU A 42 -4.63 -4.08 -6.13
N GLU A 43 -5.80 -3.59 -5.77
CA GLU A 43 -6.25 -2.22 -6.02
C GLU A 43 -6.78 -1.56 -4.74
N CYS A 44 -6.66 -0.24 -4.67
CA CYS A 44 -7.32 0.58 -3.65
C CYS A 44 -8.80 0.76 -3.99
N ALA A 45 -9.72 0.56 -3.05
CA ALA A 45 -11.15 0.74 -3.29
C ALA A 45 -11.58 2.23 -3.39
N HIS A 46 -10.68 3.18 -3.10
CA HIS A 46 -11.00 4.61 -2.99
C HIS A 46 -10.19 5.51 -3.93
N CYS A 47 -9.25 4.97 -4.70
CA CYS A 47 -8.44 5.74 -5.66
C CYS A 47 -7.92 4.85 -6.79
N SER A 48 -7.19 5.41 -7.74
CA SER A 48 -6.73 4.67 -8.92
C SER A 48 -5.50 3.75 -8.68
N ALA A 49 -5.00 3.69 -7.45
CA ALA A 49 -3.79 2.94 -7.11
C ALA A 49 -3.98 1.44 -7.24
N ARG A 50 -3.02 0.80 -7.91
CA ARG A 50 -2.97 -0.64 -8.10
C ARG A 50 -1.56 -1.15 -8.30
N VAL A 51 -1.33 -2.39 -7.92
CA VAL A 51 -0.09 -3.15 -8.19
C VAL A 51 -0.43 -4.48 -8.85
N LEU A 52 0.43 -4.91 -9.77
CA LEU A 52 0.28 -6.18 -10.46
C LEU A 52 0.62 -7.33 -9.50
N LEU A 53 -0.26 -8.31 -9.36
CA LEU A 53 0.01 -9.52 -8.60
C LEU A 53 0.89 -10.44 -9.45
N THR A 54 2.12 -10.65 -8.99
CA THR A 54 3.14 -11.52 -9.60
C THR A 54 3.61 -12.57 -8.59
N GLU A 55 4.14 -13.70 -9.06
CA GLU A 55 4.63 -14.75 -8.15
C GLU A 55 5.84 -14.25 -7.34
N GLU A 56 6.89 -13.77 -8.00
CA GLU A 56 8.08 -13.22 -7.35
C GLU A 56 8.73 -12.09 -8.18
N PRO A 57 9.04 -10.91 -7.58
CA PRO A 57 8.54 -10.48 -6.28
C PRO A 57 7.02 -10.26 -6.34
N SER A 58 6.30 -10.55 -5.25
CA SER A 58 4.87 -10.27 -5.13
C SER A 58 4.69 -8.91 -4.43
N PRO A 59 4.39 -7.82 -5.15
CA PRO A 59 4.12 -6.54 -4.51
C PRO A 59 2.83 -6.64 -3.69
N GLY A 60 2.87 -6.08 -2.49
CA GLY A 60 1.77 -6.08 -1.54
C GLY A 60 1.11 -4.72 -1.40
N ILE A 61 0.36 -4.58 -0.30
CA ILE A 61 -0.38 -3.36 0.03
C ILE A 61 0.57 -2.17 0.24
N ASP A 62 1.77 -2.38 0.80
CA ASP A 62 2.71 -1.31 1.09
C ASP A 62 3.32 -0.67 -0.17
N GLU A 63 3.29 -1.37 -1.31
CA GLU A 63 3.75 -0.89 -2.61
C GLU A 63 2.69 -0.08 -3.38
N LEU A 64 1.44 -0.01 -2.90
CA LEU A 64 0.37 0.76 -3.54
C LEU A 64 0.69 2.26 -3.53
N GLN A 65 0.91 2.81 -4.73
CA GLN A 65 1.14 4.24 -4.94
C GLN A 65 -0.19 4.98 -5.01
N HIS A 66 -0.71 5.34 -3.84
CA HIS A 66 -1.95 6.09 -3.70
C HIS A 66 -1.93 7.49 -4.31
N ASP A 67 -3.09 7.90 -4.85
CA ASP A 67 -3.34 9.27 -5.27
C ASP A 67 -3.10 10.26 -4.11
N PRO A 68 -2.64 11.50 -4.38
CA PRO A 68 -2.22 12.42 -3.33
C PRO A 68 -3.27 12.74 -2.26
N PHE A 69 -4.55 12.64 -2.63
CA PHE A 69 -5.71 12.96 -1.81
C PHE A 69 -6.48 11.72 -1.30
N CYS A 70 -5.95 10.51 -1.53
CA CYS A 70 -6.59 9.30 -1.06
C CYS A 70 -6.51 9.20 0.48
N GLY A 71 -7.64 8.92 1.13
CA GLY A 71 -7.71 8.81 2.59
C GLY A 71 -6.81 7.70 3.16
N GLN A 72 -6.61 6.62 2.42
CA GLN A 72 -5.75 5.49 2.79
C GLN A 72 -4.30 5.62 2.28
N ARG A 73 -3.86 6.80 1.80
CA ARG A 73 -2.51 7.02 1.24
C ARG A 73 -1.37 6.64 2.18
N PHE A 74 -1.60 6.74 3.49
CA PHE A 74 -0.63 6.41 4.54
C PHE A 74 -0.97 5.11 5.27
N ALA A 75 -1.86 4.28 4.73
CA ALA A 75 -2.12 2.95 5.27
C ALA A 75 -0.88 2.06 5.07
N ARG A 76 -0.37 1.46 6.16
CA ARG A 76 0.84 0.63 6.16
C ARG A 76 0.67 -0.63 7.01
N THR A 77 1.30 -1.72 6.61
CA THR A 77 1.34 -2.95 7.41
C THR A 77 2.13 -2.74 8.71
N THR A 78 1.86 -3.55 9.73
CA THR A 78 2.63 -3.53 10.99
C THR A 78 4.12 -3.70 10.73
N TRP A 79 4.50 -4.62 9.83
CA TRP A 79 5.88 -4.85 9.46
C TRP A 79 6.53 -3.58 8.88
N TRP A 80 5.86 -2.92 7.91
CA TRP A 80 6.38 -1.67 7.35
C TRP A 80 6.56 -0.61 8.44
N GLN A 81 5.58 -0.48 9.34
CA GLN A 81 5.61 0.50 10.42
C GLN A 81 6.83 0.30 11.33
N GLU A 82 7.09 -0.95 11.74
CA GLU A 82 8.22 -1.31 12.59
C GLU A 82 9.57 -1.05 11.92
N HIS A 83 9.66 -1.25 10.62
CA HIS A 83 10.93 -1.17 9.88
C HIS A 83 11.23 0.22 9.29
N PHE A 84 10.21 1.06 9.04
CA PHE A 84 10.37 2.31 8.29
C PHE A 84 9.81 3.56 8.98
N THR A 85 9.15 3.46 10.14
CA THR A 85 8.69 4.64 10.91
C THR A 85 9.78 5.21 11.82
N ALA A 86 10.97 4.58 11.88
CA ALA A 86 12.09 5.03 12.68
C ALA A 86 12.80 6.25 12.05
N ASP A 87 12.15 7.41 12.14
CA ASP A 87 12.82 8.72 12.07
C ASP A 87 12.05 9.74 12.93
N ASN A 88 12.33 9.69 14.24
CA ASN A 88 12.46 10.83 15.17
C ASN A 88 12.91 10.37 16.57
N ALA A 89 13.80 9.37 16.67
CA ALA A 89 14.38 8.97 17.95
C ALA A 89 15.89 8.70 17.80
N GLY A 90 16.66 9.79 17.74
CA GLY A 90 18.08 9.79 18.09
C GLY A 90 19.04 9.39 16.95
N SER A 91 19.69 10.39 16.37
CA SER A 91 21.04 10.19 15.84
C SER A 91 21.92 9.56 16.94
N PRO A 92 22.64 8.46 16.70
CA PRO A 92 23.78 8.14 17.54
C PRO A 92 24.90 9.11 17.17
N SER A 93 25.21 10.04 18.08
CA SER A 93 26.52 10.69 18.08
C SER A 93 27.56 9.65 18.47
N ALA A 94 28.41 9.25 17.52
CA ALA A 94 29.77 8.78 17.76
C ALA A 94 30.60 8.95 16.48
#